data_AF-A0A5C7A8I1-F1
#
_entry.id   AF-A0A5C7A8I1-F1
#
_cell.length_a   1.000
_cell.length_b   1.000
_cell.length_c   1.000
_cell.angle_alpha   90.00
_cell.angle_beta   90.00
_cell.angle_gamma   90.00
#
_symmetry.space_group_name_H-M   'P 1'
#
loop_
_entity.id
_entity.type
_entity.pdbx_description
1 polymer ?
#
loop_
_entity_poly.entity_id
_entity_poly.type
_entity_poly.pdbx_seq_one_letter_code
_entity_poly.pdbx_strand_id
1 'polypeptide(L)'
;MKSTLLEAAQLLRNLRAGRILQPAELADLLSDVPLNGAVGRYAIQAAVPHWLAEKMEAVVHLRLRGATTPTIDRRDTILALVFQGAGVQLRCVMQLSAAAVKAYLADAVDAGTLTLALLIESTHECVLLRVPLDERAGVELLKEVGRARPSSYGSAPARQMAAMHCQHAYVPSIVEGQTVTDVVTVHVQPSENAERVGGAGVEHRKPNRHSLH
;
A
#
# COMPACT_ATOMS: atom_id res chain seq x y z
N MET A 1 -16.55 4.09 29.28
CA MET A 1 -15.87 5.25 28.65
C MET A 1 -14.33 5.19 28.61
N LYS A 2 -13.66 4.16 29.17
CA LYS A 2 -12.19 4.04 29.09
C LYS A 2 -11.65 3.36 27.81
N SER A 3 -12.48 2.60 27.06
CA SER A 3 -11.99 1.87 25.86
C SER A 3 -11.70 2.77 24.67
N THR A 4 -12.46 3.86 24.49
CA THR A 4 -12.33 4.75 23.33
C THR A 4 -11.01 5.55 23.30
N LEU A 5 -10.47 5.95 24.45
CA LEU A 5 -9.17 6.64 24.50
C LEU A 5 -8.00 5.69 24.19
N LEU A 6 -8.07 4.44 24.67
CA LEU A 6 -7.07 3.43 24.38
C LEU A 6 -7.09 3.04 22.89
N GLU A 7 -8.28 2.86 22.33
CA GLU A 7 -8.48 2.59 20.89
C GLU A 7 -7.95 3.74 20.02
N ALA A 8 -8.24 4.99 20.39
CA ALA A 8 -7.74 6.17 19.68
C ALA A 8 -6.20 6.28 19.77
N ALA A 9 -5.62 6.07 20.95
CA ALA A 9 -4.17 6.05 21.14
C ALA A 9 -3.50 4.94 20.31
N GLN A 10 -4.11 3.76 20.25
CA GLN A 10 -3.62 2.65 19.44
C GLN A 10 -3.66 2.99 17.95
N LEU A 11 -4.73 3.64 17.49
CA LEU A 11 -4.86 4.10 16.10
C LEU A 11 -3.79 5.14 15.75
N LEU A 12 -3.58 6.14 16.61
CA LEU A 12 -2.53 7.14 16.40
C LEU A 12 -1.12 6.50 16.40
N ARG A 13 -0.90 5.49 17.26
CA ARG A 13 0.37 4.78 17.34
C ARG A 13 0.63 3.90 16.12
N ASN A 14 -0.40 3.24 15.57
CA ASN A 14 -0.22 2.17 14.59
C ASN A 14 -0.59 2.55 13.15
N LEU A 15 -1.50 3.51 12.95
CA LEU A 15 -1.97 3.88 11.62
C LEU A 15 -0.99 4.86 10.98
N ARG A 16 -0.63 4.59 9.72
CA ARG A 16 0.25 5.43 8.90
C ARG A 16 -0.39 5.68 7.55
N ALA A 17 -0.11 6.84 6.99
CA ALA A 17 -0.36 7.09 5.58
C ALA A 17 0.78 6.45 4.78
N GLY A 18 0.43 5.90 3.62
CA GLY A 18 1.39 5.44 2.64
C GLY A 18 0.91 5.74 1.24
N ARG A 19 1.79 5.53 0.27
CA ARG A 19 1.48 5.76 -1.14
C ARG A 19 2.20 4.77 -2.04
N ILE A 20 1.75 4.67 -3.29
CA ILE A 20 2.52 3.98 -4.33
C ILE A 20 3.49 4.96 -4.97
N LEU A 21 4.78 4.65 -4.91
CA LEU A 21 5.82 5.32 -5.68
C LEU A 21 5.72 4.93 -7.14
N GLN A 22 5.73 5.95 -8.01
CA GLN A 22 5.83 5.77 -9.45
C GLN A 22 7.27 5.41 -9.85
N PRO A 23 7.49 4.88 -11.08
CA PRO A 23 8.82 4.45 -11.50
C PRO A 23 9.90 5.51 -11.44
N ALA A 24 9.58 6.76 -11.79
CA ALA A 24 10.53 7.88 -11.68
C ALA A 24 10.91 8.16 -10.22
N GLU A 25 9.91 8.23 -9.33
CA GLU A 25 10.13 8.49 -7.90
C GLU A 25 10.92 7.36 -7.23
N LEU A 26 10.67 6.10 -7.63
CA LEU A 26 11.40 4.96 -7.12
C LEU A 26 12.84 4.95 -7.66
N ALA A 27 13.04 5.27 -8.94
CA ALA A 27 14.37 5.37 -9.52
C ALA A 27 15.20 6.44 -8.81
N ASP A 28 14.62 7.62 -8.54
CA ASP A 28 15.27 8.68 -7.77
C ASP A 28 15.61 8.24 -6.35
N LEU A 29 14.71 7.48 -5.68
CA LEU A 29 14.96 6.95 -4.34
C LEU A 29 16.08 5.89 -4.31
N LEU A 30 16.26 5.16 -5.41
CA LEU A 30 17.22 4.06 -5.53
C LEU A 30 18.54 4.48 -6.18
N SER A 31 18.72 5.75 -6.55
CA SER A 31 19.90 6.22 -7.30
C SER A 31 21.23 5.84 -6.62
N ASP A 32 21.22 5.82 -5.29
CA ASP A 32 22.39 5.56 -4.45
C ASP A 32 22.31 4.21 -3.70
N VAL A 33 21.30 3.39 -3.99
CA VAL A 33 21.08 2.11 -3.30
C VAL A 33 21.65 0.96 -4.14
N PRO A 34 22.63 0.19 -3.64
CA PRO A 34 23.13 -0.98 -4.36
C PRO A 34 22.03 -2.05 -4.44
N LEU A 35 21.51 -2.29 -5.64
CA LEU A 35 20.42 -3.23 -5.88
C LEU A 35 20.97 -4.65 -6.08
N ASN A 36 20.78 -5.52 -5.08
CA ASN A 36 21.09 -6.94 -5.19
C ASN A 36 19.82 -7.78 -5.42
N GLY A 37 19.46 -8.07 -6.66
CA GLY A 37 18.29 -8.89 -7.02
C GLY A 37 17.14 -8.10 -7.64
N ALA A 38 16.00 -8.77 -7.88
CA ALA A 38 14.85 -8.17 -8.53
C ALA A 38 14.17 -7.10 -7.67
N VAL A 39 13.79 -5.99 -8.29
CA VAL A 39 13.04 -4.88 -7.70
C VAL A 39 11.96 -4.47 -8.69
N GLY A 40 10.74 -4.26 -8.20
CA GLY A 40 9.65 -3.75 -9.04
C GLY A 40 9.93 -2.32 -9.51
N ARG A 41 9.25 -1.88 -10.56
CA ARG A 41 9.22 -0.48 -10.99
C ARG A 41 8.35 0.37 -10.08
N TYR A 42 7.47 -0.25 -9.29
CA TYR A 42 6.63 0.43 -8.30
C TYR A 42 6.95 -0.07 -6.90
N ALA A 43 6.74 0.77 -5.89
CA ALA A 43 6.88 0.38 -4.50
C ALA A 43 5.78 0.98 -3.61
N ILE A 44 5.38 0.26 -2.56
CA ILE A 44 4.62 0.86 -1.47
C ILE A 44 5.60 1.65 -0.61
N GLN A 45 5.41 2.96 -0.53
CA GLN A 45 6.10 3.81 0.44
C GLN A 45 5.25 3.97 1.70
N ALA A 46 5.89 3.82 2.85
CA ALA A 46 5.27 4.05 4.15
C ALA A 46 6.25 4.67 5.12
N ALA A 47 5.81 5.66 5.89
CA ALA A 47 6.54 6.12 7.07
C ALA A 47 6.31 5.12 8.20
N VAL A 48 7.38 4.61 8.81
CA VAL A 48 7.32 3.61 9.87
C VAL A 48 8.25 3.94 11.04
N PRO A 49 7.93 3.47 12.25
CA PRO A 49 8.85 3.58 13.38
C PRO A 49 10.15 2.81 13.14
N HIS A 50 11.27 3.34 13.68
CA HIS A 50 12.60 2.73 13.56
C HIS A 50 12.64 1.25 13.96
N TRP A 51 12.01 0.90 15.10
CA TRP A 51 11.96 -0.47 15.60
C TRP A 51 11.27 -1.45 14.64
N LEU A 52 10.34 -0.97 13.79
CA LEU A 52 9.67 -1.83 12.82
C LEU A 52 10.61 -2.12 11.65
N ALA A 53 11.24 -1.07 11.12
CA ALA A 53 12.17 -1.18 10.01
C ALA A 53 13.32 -2.14 10.35
N GLU A 54 13.97 -1.94 11.50
CA GLU A 54 15.08 -2.78 11.98
C GLU A 54 14.67 -4.26 12.10
N LYS A 55 13.53 -4.54 12.74
CA LYS A 55 13.04 -5.92 12.92
C LYS A 55 12.66 -6.57 11.59
N MET A 56 12.11 -5.83 10.63
CA MET A 56 11.72 -6.38 9.34
C MET A 56 12.93 -6.58 8.41
N GLU A 57 13.91 -5.69 8.44
CA GLU A 57 15.15 -5.79 7.66
C GLU A 57 16.01 -6.97 8.11
N ALA A 58 16.08 -7.23 9.43
CA ALA A 58 16.81 -8.36 9.98
C ALA A 58 16.21 -9.74 9.62
N VAL A 59 14.99 -9.78 9.06
CA VAL A 59 14.30 -11.01 8.71
C VAL A 59 14.62 -11.40 7.26
N VAL A 60 15.36 -12.51 7.12
CA VAL A 60 15.73 -13.07 5.81
C VAL A 60 14.52 -13.34 4.91
N HIS A 61 13.41 -13.82 5.49
CA HIS A 61 12.18 -14.14 4.76
C HIS A 61 10.94 -13.64 5.49
N LEU A 62 10.43 -12.49 5.07
CA LEU A 62 9.12 -12.00 5.52
C LEU A 62 8.02 -12.92 4.98
N ARG A 63 7.09 -13.28 5.86
CA ARG A 63 5.88 -14.02 5.46
C ARG A 63 4.84 -13.04 4.96
N LEU A 64 4.16 -13.42 3.89
CA LEU A 64 3.14 -12.61 3.23
C LEU A 64 1.80 -13.32 3.29
N ARG A 65 0.73 -12.57 3.58
CA ARG A 65 -0.65 -12.99 3.36
C ARG A 65 -1.46 -11.86 2.76
N GLY A 66 -2.15 -12.13 1.65
CA GLY A 66 -3.16 -11.24 1.10
C GLY A 66 -4.57 -11.63 1.59
N ALA A 67 -5.40 -10.63 1.85
CA ALA A 67 -6.83 -10.81 2.08
C ALA A 67 -7.61 -9.73 1.34
N THR A 68 -8.70 -10.12 0.69
CA THR A 68 -9.57 -9.22 -0.06
C THR A 68 -10.95 -9.13 0.59
N THR A 69 -11.46 -7.91 0.73
CA THR A 69 -12.79 -7.66 1.30
C THR A 69 -13.56 -6.73 0.35
N PRO A 70 -14.75 -7.11 -0.14
CA PRO A 70 -15.54 -6.22 -0.97
C PRO A 70 -16.00 -4.99 -0.18
N THR A 71 -16.13 -3.85 -0.84
CA THR A 71 -16.74 -2.65 -0.22
C THR A 71 -18.23 -2.87 0.03
N ILE A 72 -18.84 -2.00 0.84
CA ILE A 72 -20.26 -2.09 1.21
C ILE A 72 -21.17 -2.07 -0.02
N ASP A 73 -20.85 -1.24 -1.02
CA ASP A 73 -21.55 -1.18 -2.31
C ASP A 73 -21.17 -2.29 -3.29
N ARG A 74 -20.23 -3.18 -2.91
CA ARG A 74 -19.72 -4.33 -3.69
C ARG A 74 -19.17 -3.98 -5.08
N ARG A 75 -18.87 -2.70 -5.32
CA ARG A 75 -18.27 -2.24 -6.58
C ARG A 75 -16.76 -2.42 -6.56
N ASP A 76 -16.15 -2.16 -5.42
CA ASP A 76 -14.72 -2.21 -5.21
C ASP A 76 -14.34 -3.35 -4.26
N THR A 77 -13.05 -3.64 -4.24
CA THR A 77 -12.44 -4.62 -3.35
C THR A 77 -11.27 -3.94 -2.64
N ILE A 78 -11.25 -4.05 -1.32
CA ILE A 78 -10.14 -3.62 -0.48
C ILE A 78 -9.18 -4.81 -0.37
N LEU A 79 -7.90 -4.57 -0.64
CA LEU A 79 -6.83 -5.51 -0.41
C LEU A 79 -6.08 -5.13 0.88
N ALA A 80 -5.90 -6.11 1.75
CA ALA A 80 -4.99 -6.04 2.89
C ALA A 80 -3.83 -7.02 2.64
N LEU A 81 -2.63 -6.48 2.44
CA LEU A 81 -1.39 -7.25 2.44
C LEU A 81 -0.79 -7.22 3.84
N VAL A 82 -0.44 -8.38 4.38
CA VAL A 82 0.11 -8.53 5.72
C VAL A 82 1.49 -9.17 5.61
N PHE A 83 2.49 -8.44 6.06
CA PHE A 83 3.89 -8.85 6.13
C PHE A 83 4.24 -9.12 7.58
N GLN A 84 4.80 -10.29 7.87
CA GLN A 84 5.20 -10.67 9.24
C GLN A 84 6.63 -11.19 9.29
N GLY A 85 7.37 -10.76 10.30
CA GLY A 85 8.69 -11.26 10.66
C GLY A 85 9.06 -10.81 12.08
N ALA A 86 9.91 -11.56 12.78
CA ALA A 86 10.42 -11.20 14.11
C ALA A 86 9.35 -10.74 15.13
N GLY A 87 8.16 -11.34 15.09
CA GLY A 87 7.05 -10.99 15.99
C GLY A 87 6.36 -9.65 15.68
N VAL A 88 6.67 -8.99 14.57
CA VAL A 88 6.01 -7.74 14.14
C VAL A 88 5.24 -7.92 12.85
N GLN A 89 4.21 -7.10 12.66
CA GLN A 89 3.45 -7.06 11.42
C GLN A 89 3.38 -5.65 10.82
N LEU A 90 3.62 -5.58 9.51
CA LEU A 90 3.26 -4.45 8.67
C LEU A 90 2.06 -4.84 7.82
N ARG A 91 0.99 -4.06 7.89
CA ARG A 91 -0.26 -4.29 7.16
C ARG A 91 -0.45 -3.15 6.17
N CYS A 92 -0.61 -3.43 4.88
CA CYS A 92 -0.88 -2.43 3.86
C CYS A 92 -2.31 -2.61 3.35
N VAL A 93 -3.15 -1.60 3.57
CA VAL A 93 -4.57 -1.60 3.16
C VAL A 93 -4.75 -0.63 2.01
N MET A 94 -5.33 -1.10 0.91
CA MET A 94 -5.46 -0.35 -0.33
C MET A 94 -6.72 -0.74 -1.11
N GLN A 95 -7.22 0.18 -1.94
CA GLN A 95 -8.35 -0.13 -2.85
C GLN A 95 -7.82 -0.69 -4.16
N LEU A 96 -8.34 -1.85 -4.56
CA LEU A 96 -7.94 -2.48 -5.82
C LEU A 96 -8.37 -1.68 -7.05
N SER A 97 -9.45 -0.89 -6.96
CA SER A 97 -9.87 -0.03 -8.07
C SER A 97 -8.88 1.09 -8.40
N ALA A 98 -8.01 1.49 -7.46
CA ALA A 98 -7.10 2.62 -7.65
C ALA A 98 -6.04 2.30 -8.71
N ALA A 99 -5.90 3.18 -9.72
CA ALA A 99 -5.02 2.94 -10.86
C ALA A 99 -3.55 2.65 -10.46
N ALA A 100 -3.03 3.40 -9.49
CA ALA A 100 -1.66 3.18 -8.97
C ALA A 100 -1.51 1.80 -8.29
N VAL A 101 -2.53 1.32 -7.59
CA VAL A 101 -2.54 -0.01 -6.97
C VAL A 101 -2.56 -1.10 -8.05
N LYS A 102 -3.38 -0.93 -9.09
CA LYS A 102 -3.42 -1.87 -10.23
C LYS A 102 -2.05 -1.97 -10.92
N ALA A 103 -1.41 -0.83 -11.17
CA ALA A 103 -0.09 -0.76 -11.77
C ALA A 103 0.98 -1.43 -10.89
N TYR A 104 0.98 -1.13 -9.59
CA TYR A 104 1.86 -1.77 -8.62
C TYR A 104 1.71 -3.29 -8.57
N LEU A 105 0.46 -3.79 -8.51
CA LEU A 105 0.22 -5.23 -8.42
C LEU A 105 0.55 -5.95 -9.73
N ALA A 106 0.27 -5.35 -10.88
CA ALA A 106 0.66 -5.91 -12.17
C ALA A 106 2.18 -6.02 -12.31
N ASP A 107 2.89 -4.97 -11.90
CA ASP A 107 4.35 -4.94 -11.88
C ASP A 107 4.95 -5.94 -10.88
N ALA A 108 4.37 -6.06 -9.69
CA ALA A 108 4.82 -7.02 -8.68
C ALA A 108 4.67 -8.48 -9.15
N VAL A 109 3.62 -8.78 -9.92
CA VAL A 109 3.43 -10.11 -10.51
C VAL A 109 4.42 -10.37 -11.64
N ASP A 110 4.64 -9.39 -12.52
CA ASP A 110 5.63 -9.46 -13.60
C ASP A 110 7.06 -9.65 -13.07
N ALA A 111 7.43 -8.90 -12.02
CA ALA A 111 8.74 -8.98 -11.38
C ALA A 111 8.88 -10.16 -10.40
N GLY A 112 7.79 -10.85 -10.04
CA GLY A 112 7.77 -11.91 -9.03
C GLY A 112 8.10 -11.44 -7.60
N THR A 113 7.95 -10.15 -7.31
CA THR A 113 8.27 -9.58 -6.00
C THR A 113 7.39 -8.36 -5.68
N LEU A 114 6.96 -8.25 -4.43
CA LEU A 114 6.43 -7.02 -3.87
C LEU A 114 7.58 -6.18 -3.33
N THR A 115 7.63 -4.91 -3.73
CA THR A 115 8.62 -3.95 -3.24
C THR A 115 7.98 -2.96 -2.26
N LEU A 116 8.62 -2.75 -1.12
CA LEU A 116 8.24 -1.75 -0.12
C LEU A 116 9.43 -0.84 0.19
N ALA A 117 9.18 0.47 0.23
CA ALA A 117 10.13 1.50 0.64
C ALA A 117 9.71 2.06 2.00
N LEU A 118 10.34 1.60 3.07
CA LEU A 118 10.05 2.01 4.43
C LEU A 118 10.88 3.23 4.79
N LEU A 119 10.22 4.37 4.98
CA LEU A 119 10.85 5.59 5.46
C LEU A 119 10.82 5.61 6.99
N ILE A 120 11.97 5.65 7.64
CA ILE A 120 12.07 5.69 9.09
C ILE A 120 11.68 7.09 9.58
N GLU A 121 10.66 7.18 10.43
CA GLU A 121 10.07 8.45 10.90
C GLU A 121 11.08 9.41 11.55
N SER A 122 12.07 8.88 12.26
CA SER A 122 13.03 9.68 13.03
C SER A 122 14.28 10.08 12.24
N THR A 123 14.71 9.26 11.28
CA THR A 123 15.98 9.45 10.56
C THR A 123 15.79 9.85 9.10
N HIS A 124 14.59 9.65 8.55
CA HIS A 124 14.29 9.76 7.12
C HIS A 124 15.11 8.81 6.23
N GLU A 125 15.79 7.84 6.82
CA GLU A 125 16.45 6.76 6.08
C GLU A 125 15.41 5.87 5.43
N CYS A 126 15.76 5.30 4.28
CA CYS A 126 14.89 4.41 3.52
C CYS A 126 15.42 2.98 3.58
N VAL A 127 14.60 2.06 4.08
CA VAL A 127 14.84 0.62 4.02
C VAL A 127 14.01 0.02 2.89
N LEU A 128 14.66 -0.64 1.94
CA LEU A 128 14.00 -1.32 0.84
C LEU A 128 13.75 -2.79 1.18
N LEU A 129 12.49 -3.15 1.36
CA LEU A 129 12.08 -4.54 1.56
C LEU A 129 11.56 -5.14 0.26
N ARG A 130 11.94 -6.39 0.02
CA ARG A 130 11.53 -7.19 -1.14
C ARG A 130 10.94 -8.48 -0.63
N VAL A 131 9.72 -8.76 -1.04
CA VAL A 131 8.97 -9.92 -0.58
C VAL A 131 8.59 -10.73 -1.82
N PRO A 132 9.19 -11.92 -2.02
CA PRO A 132 8.86 -12.77 -3.15
C PRO A 132 7.37 -13.03 -3.23
N LEU A 133 6.82 -12.93 -4.44
CA LEU A 133 5.42 -13.20 -4.71
C LEU A 133 5.31 -14.57 -5.37
N ASP A 134 4.54 -15.46 -4.74
CA ASP A 134 4.22 -16.76 -5.33
C ASP A 134 3.39 -16.58 -6.62
N GLU A 135 3.73 -17.32 -7.67
CA GLU A 135 3.10 -17.18 -8.99
C GLU A 135 1.58 -17.41 -8.92
N ARG A 136 1.13 -18.42 -8.18
CA ARG A 136 -0.31 -18.71 -8.03
C ARG A 136 -1.00 -17.58 -7.29
N ALA A 137 -0.41 -17.09 -6.20
CA ALA A 137 -0.93 -15.93 -5.48
C ALA A 137 -1.02 -14.69 -6.39
N GLY A 138 -0.02 -14.47 -7.25
CA GLY A 138 -0.02 -13.40 -8.25
C GLY A 138 -1.16 -13.49 -9.24
N VAL A 139 -1.41 -14.67 -9.81
CA VAL A 139 -2.53 -14.92 -10.74
C VAL A 139 -3.88 -14.68 -10.06
N GLU A 140 -4.05 -15.11 -8.80
CA GLU A 140 -5.28 -14.88 -8.04
C GLU A 140 -5.51 -13.38 -7.78
N LEU A 141 -4.46 -12.63 -7.42
CA LEU A 141 -4.51 -11.18 -7.23
C LEU A 141 -4.92 -10.44 -8.52
N LEU A 142 -4.35 -10.81 -9.67
CA LEU A 142 -4.69 -10.17 -10.96
C LEU A 142 -6.15 -10.38 -11.36
N LYS A 143 -6.74 -11.56 -11.06
CA LYS A 143 -8.16 -11.82 -11.30
C LYS A 143 -9.06 -10.88 -10.50
N GLU A 144 -8.72 -10.63 -9.24
CA GLU A 144 -9.47 -9.71 -8.38
C GLU A 144 -9.30 -8.25 -8.83
N VAL A 145 -8.09 -7.84 -9.21
CA VAL A 145 -7.81 -6.52 -9.79
C VAL A 145 -8.65 -6.24 -11.05
N GLY A 146 -8.80 -7.24 -11.92
CA GLY A 146 -9.60 -7.13 -13.14
C GLY A 146 -11.09 -6.90 -12.90
N ARG A 147 -11.60 -7.30 -11.73
CA ARG A 147 -13.02 -7.16 -11.35
C ARG A 147 -13.32 -5.87 -10.58
N ALA A 148 -12.32 -5.30 -9.91
CA ALA A 148 -12.49 -4.14 -9.04
C ALA A 148 -12.85 -2.86 -9.81
N ARG A 149 -13.94 -2.21 -9.39
CA ARG A 149 -14.42 -0.91 -9.90
C ARG A 149 -14.44 0.12 -8.76
N PRO A 150 -14.29 1.43 -9.03
CA PRO A 150 -14.31 2.43 -7.98
C PRO A 150 -15.58 2.39 -7.14
N SER A 151 -15.42 2.43 -5.81
CA SER A 151 -16.55 2.51 -4.87
C SER A 151 -17.24 3.88 -4.95
N SER A 152 -18.55 3.91 -4.78
CA SER A 152 -19.32 5.16 -4.65
C SER A 152 -18.97 5.94 -3.38
N TYR A 153 -18.33 5.31 -2.40
CA TYR A 153 -17.90 5.93 -1.14
C TYR A 153 -16.44 6.44 -1.18
N GLY A 154 -15.83 6.48 -2.37
CA GLY A 154 -14.43 6.86 -2.52
C GLY A 154 -13.50 5.98 -1.67
N SER A 155 -12.56 6.61 -0.97
CA SER A 155 -11.58 5.90 -0.12
C SER A 155 -12.00 5.67 1.33
N ALA A 156 -13.21 6.10 1.71
CA ALA A 156 -13.68 5.94 3.08
C ALA A 156 -13.70 4.46 3.56
N PRO A 157 -14.14 3.48 2.75
CA PRO A 157 -14.13 2.08 3.16
C PRO A 157 -12.71 1.55 3.46
N ALA A 158 -11.72 1.90 2.65
CA ALA A 158 -10.34 1.48 2.86
C ALA A 158 -9.73 2.11 4.12
N ARG A 159 -10.06 3.38 4.40
CA ARG A 159 -9.63 4.05 5.64
C ARG A 159 -10.22 3.39 6.87
N GLN A 160 -11.52 3.06 6.84
CA GLN A 160 -12.18 2.34 7.93
C GLN A 160 -11.53 0.95 8.13
N MET A 161 -11.25 0.25 7.03
CA MET A 161 -10.60 -1.05 7.09
C MET A 161 -9.20 -0.93 7.70
N ALA A 162 -8.40 0.05 7.27
CA ALA A 162 -7.08 0.32 7.82
C ALA A 162 -7.12 0.61 9.34
N ALA A 163 -8.11 1.39 9.80
CA ALA A 163 -8.31 1.65 11.23
C ALA A 163 -8.60 0.36 12.02
N MET A 164 -9.45 -0.54 11.50
CA MET A 164 -9.73 -1.82 12.14
C MET A 164 -8.49 -2.73 12.17
N HIS A 165 -7.69 -2.72 11.09
CA HIS A 165 -6.43 -3.45 11.01
C HIS A 165 -5.34 -2.91 11.94
N CYS A 166 -5.53 -1.77 12.63
CA CYS A 166 -4.58 -1.33 13.66
C CYS A 166 -4.61 -2.21 14.91
N GLN A 167 -5.66 -3.01 15.08
CA GLN A 167 -5.85 -3.87 16.25
C GLN A 167 -5.16 -5.23 16.06
N HIS A 168 -4.41 -5.68 17.08
CA HIS A 168 -3.73 -6.98 17.06
C HIS A 168 -4.68 -8.14 16.75
N ALA A 169 -5.85 -8.15 17.40
CA ALA A 169 -6.86 -9.20 17.28
C ALA A 169 -7.45 -9.34 15.86
N TYR A 170 -7.36 -8.31 15.02
CA TYR A 170 -8.04 -8.30 13.73
C TYR A 170 -7.38 -9.22 12.70
N VAL A 171 -6.05 -9.32 12.73
CA VAL A 171 -5.32 -10.29 11.91
C VAL A 171 -4.41 -11.09 12.83
N PRO A 172 -4.64 -12.40 13.01
CA PRO A 172 -3.79 -13.23 13.84
C PRO A 172 -2.39 -13.37 13.22
N SER A 173 -1.50 -14.00 13.98
CA SER A 173 -0.20 -14.38 13.45
C SER A 173 -0.36 -15.24 12.20
N ILE A 174 0.38 -14.90 11.15
CA ILE A 174 0.46 -15.73 9.93
C ILE A 174 1.58 -16.78 10.02
N VAL A 175 2.41 -16.71 11.06
CA VAL A 175 3.48 -17.67 11.33
C VAL A 175 3.12 -18.47 12.56
N GLU A 176 2.92 -19.78 12.37
CA GLU A 176 2.57 -20.68 13.45
C GLU A 176 3.62 -20.64 14.57
N GLY A 177 3.15 -20.64 15.82
CA GLY A 177 4.00 -20.57 17.01
C GLY A 177 4.65 -19.20 17.30
N GLN A 178 4.47 -18.19 16.44
CA GLN A 178 4.97 -16.84 16.70
C GLN A 178 3.87 -15.89 17.19
N THR A 179 4.10 -15.23 18.32
CA THR A 179 3.22 -14.16 18.81
C THR A 179 3.54 -12.85 18.10
N VAL A 180 2.49 -12.10 17.74
CA VAL A 180 2.62 -10.75 17.18
C VAL A 180 2.62 -9.73 18.33
N THR A 181 3.77 -9.13 18.60
CA THR A 181 3.95 -8.15 19.68
C THR A 181 3.59 -6.74 19.25
N ASP A 182 3.81 -6.38 17.98
CA ASP A 182 3.55 -5.04 17.46
C ASP A 182 2.99 -5.08 16.03
N VAL A 183 2.13 -4.10 15.72
CA VAL A 183 1.47 -3.95 14.43
C VAL A 183 1.58 -2.51 13.97
N VAL A 184 1.93 -2.29 12.70
CA VAL A 184 1.74 -1.02 11.99
C VAL A 184 0.84 -1.28 10.80
N THR A 185 -0.16 -0.41 10.61
CA THR A 185 -1.04 -0.45 9.45
C THR A 185 -0.85 0.80 8.61
N VAL A 186 -0.64 0.60 7.33
CA VAL A 186 -0.48 1.64 6.33
C VAL A 186 -1.74 1.67 5.48
N HIS A 187 -2.43 2.81 5.48
CA HIS A 187 -3.44 3.10 4.48
C HIS A 187 -2.76 3.66 3.23
N VAL A 188 -2.67 2.83 2.18
CA VAL A 188 -1.96 3.16 0.94
C VAL A 188 -2.91 3.88 0.00
N GLN A 189 -2.58 5.12 -0.30
CA GLN A 189 -3.34 5.98 -1.21
C GLN A 189 -2.63 6.13 -2.56
N PRO A 190 -3.35 6.42 -3.64
CA PRO A 190 -2.72 6.88 -4.86
C PRO A 190 -1.91 8.16 -4.59
N SER A 191 -0.76 8.30 -5.25
CA SER A 191 0.04 9.53 -5.25
C SER A 191 -0.82 10.72 -5.74
N GLU A 192 -0.79 11.86 -5.05
CA GLU A 192 -1.56 13.07 -5.40
C GLU A 192 -1.29 13.55 -6.85
N ASN A 193 -0.14 13.20 -7.42
CA ASN A 193 0.20 13.53 -8.80
C ASN A 193 -0.60 12.71 -9.84
N ALA A 194 -1.19 11.57 -9.46
CA ALA A 194 -1.97 10.72 -10.37
C ALA A 194 -3.35 11.32 -10.72
N GLU A 195 -3.93 12.14 -9.85
CA GLU A 195 -5.24 12.77 -10.10
C GLU A 195 -5.15 13.92 -11.12
N ARG A 196 -3.99 14.57 -11.25
CA ARG A 196 -3.80 15.68 -12.20
C ARG A 196 -3.64 15.24 -13.65
N VAL A 197 -3.19 14.01 -13.90
CA VAL A 197 -2.98 13.50 -15.27
C VAL A 197 -4.29 13.00 -15.90
N GLY A 198 -5.29 12.62 -15.09
CA GLY A 198 -6.61 12.18 -15.57
C GLY A 198 -7.63 13.30 -15.79
N GLY A 199 -7.35 14.54 -15.33
CA GLY A 199 -8.26 15.69 -15.38
C GLY A 199 -8.01 16.68 -16.53
N ALA A 200 -6.95 16.51 -17.32
CA ALA A 200 -6.67 17.37 -18.47
C ALA A 200 -7.45 16.90 -19.71
N GLY A 201 -8.78 16.90 -19.60
CA GLY A 201 -9.71 16.58 -20.67
C GLY A 201 -10.70 17.71 -20.88
N VAL A 202 -10.51 18.44 -21.98
CA VAL A 202 -11.45 19.35 -22.66
C VAL A 202 -11.57 20.78 -22.09
N GLU A 203 -10.55 21.61 -22.34
CA GLU A 203 -10.83 23.02 -22.65
C GLU A 203 -11.41 23.11 -24.06
N HIS A 204 -12.73 23.28 -24.16
CA HIS A 204 -13.37 23.79 -25.37
C HIS A 204 -12.91 25.23 -25.62
N ARG A 205 -11.77 25.39 -26.31
CA ARG A 205 -11.44 26.64 -26.99
C ARG A 205 -12.44 26.86 -28.12
N LYS A 206 -13.45 27.69 -27.87
CA LYS A 206 -14.31 28.27 -28.91
C LYS A 206 -13.41 28.97 -29.95
N PRO A 207 -13.63 28.80 -31.26
CA PRO A 207 -12.96 29.61 -32.25
C PRO A 207 -13.55 31.02 -32.21
N ASN A 208 -12.70 32.00 -31.89
CA ASN A 208 -13.01 33.41 -32.05
C ASN A 208 -13.23 33.71 -33.54
N ARG A 209 -14.49 33.91 -33.94
CA ARG A 209 -14.82 34.55 -35.21
C ARG A 209 -14.70 36.06 -35.00
N HIS A 210 -13.61 36.65 -35.46
CA HIS A 210 -13.59 38.07 -35.79
C HIS A 210 -14.13 38.24 -37.21
N SER A 211 -15.28 38.88 -37.31
CA SER A 211 -15.80 39.46 -38.54
C SER A 211 -14.98 40.71 -38.85
N LEU A 212 -14.36 40.76 -40.03
CA LEU A 212 -13.88 41.99 -40.65
C LEU A 212 -14.79 42.26 -41.86
N HIS A 213 -15.60 43.31 -41.74
CA HIS A 213 -16.15 44.09 -42.84
C HIS A 213 -15.79 45.55 -42.58
#